data_AF-A0A964WUS1-F1
#
_entry.id   AF-A0A964WUS1-F1
#
_cell.length_a   1.000
_cell.length_b   1.000
_cell.length_c   1.000
_cell.angle_alpha   90.00
_cell.angle_beta   90.00
_cell.angle_gamma   90.00
#
_symmetry.space_group_name_H-M   'P 1'
#
loop_
_entity.id
_entity.type
_entity.pdbx_description
1 polymer ?
#
loop_
_entity_poly.entity_id
_entity_poly.type
_entity_poly.pdbx_seq_one_letter_code
_entity_poly.pdbx_strand_id
1 'polypeptide(L)' 'MDRDRIEGSAKNVGGKAKEAVGKAVGDAKLQSEGKADQAEGKVQNAIGGVKDALKGK' A
#
# COMPACT_ATOMS: atom_id res chain seq x y z
N MET A 1 -30.37 29.99 -2.79
CA MET A 1 -30.20 28.80 -3.65
C MET A 1 -28.73 28.72 -3.99
N ASP A 2 -28.01 28.11 -3.08
CA ASP A 2 -26.76 28.65 -2.55
C ASP A 2 -25.57 27.94 -3.19
N ARG A 3 -24.60 28.72 -3.65
CA ARG A 3 -23.36 28.23 -4.29
C ARG A 3 -22.65 27.19 -3.42
N ASP A 4 -22.80 27.30 -2.11
CA ASP A 4 -22.31 26.34 -1.10
C ASP A 4 -22.81 24.90 -1.29
N ARG A 5 -24.04 24.69 -1.76
CA ARG A 5 -24.59 23.33 -1.94
C ARG A 5 -24.03 22.64 -3.19
N ILE A 6 -23.74 23.43 -4.22
CA ILE A 6 -23.10 22.95 -5.46
C ILE A 6 -21.63 22.67 -5.20
N GLU A 7 -20.95 23.55 -4.47
CA GLU A 7 -19.54 23.41 -4.12
C GLU A 7 -19.28 22.20 -3.20
N GLY A 8 -20.17 21.96 -2.23
CA GLY A 8 -20.15 20.75 -1.40
C GLY A 8 -20.35 19.47 -2.21
N SER A 9 -21.27 19.48 -3.18
CA SER A 9 -21.54 18.31 -4.04
C SER A 9 -20.39 18.01 -4.99
N ALA A 10 -19.81 19.05 -5.62
CA ALA A 10 -18.64 18.92 -6.49
C ALA A 10 -17.41 18.41 -5.73
N LYS A 11 -17.17 18.93 -4.51
CA LYS A 11 -16.08 18.48 -3.65
C LYS A 11 -16.26 17.04 -3.18
N ASN A 12 -17.50 16.61 -2.90
CA ASN A 12 -17.80 15.23 -2.53
C ASN A 12 -17.59 14.26 -3.70
N VAL A 13 -18.02 14.61 -4.91
CA VAL A 13 -17.79 13.79 -6.12
C VAL A 13 -16.30 13.71 -6.46
N GLY A 14 -15.60 14.85 -6.45
CA GLY A 14 -14.15 14.88 -6.68
C GLY A 14 -13.36 14.14 -5.59
N GLY A 15 -13.79 14.23 -4.34
CA GLY A 15 -13.22 13.49 -3.22
C GLY A 15 -13.38 11.97 -3.37
N LYS A 16 -14.58 11.50 -3.72
CA LYS A 16 -14.85 10.08 -3.98
C LYS A 16 -14.06 9.54 -5.17
N ALA A 17 -13.95 10.32 -6.25
CA ALA A 17 -13.13 9.95 -7.40
C ALA A 17 -11.64 9.85 -7.03
N LYS A 18 -11.11 10.83 -6.27
CA LYS A 18 -9.73 10.79 -5.75
C LYS A 18 -9.50 9.65 -4.78
N GLU A 19 -10.46 9.34 -3.92
CA GLU A 19 -10.36 8.22 -2.97
C GLU A 19 -10.39 6.88 -3.70
N ALA A 20 -11.26 6.70 -4.70
CA ALA A 20 -11.31 5.47 -5.50
C ALA A 20 -10.03 5.26 -6.30
N VAL A 21 -9.53 6.30 -6.97
CA VAL A 21 -8.25 6.25 -7.70
C VAL A 21 -7.09 6.04 -6.73
N GLY A 22 -7.09 6.73 -5.59
CA GLY A 22 -6.08 6.62 -4.55
C GLY A 22 -6.03 5.22 -3.92
N LYS A 23 -7.19 4.61 -3.66
CA LYS A 23 -7.30 3.22 -3.21
C LYS A 23 -6.81 2.26 -4.29
N ALA A 24 -7.30 2.36 -5.52
CA ALA A 24 -6.86 1.47 -6.60
C ALA A 24 -5.35 1.53 -6.88
N VAL A 25 -4.77 2.73 -6.93
CA VAL A 25 -3.32 2.94 -7.10
C VAL A 25 -2.57 2.52 -5.84
N GLY A 26 -3.10 2.85 -4.66
CA GLY A 26 -2.55 2.48 -3.37
C GLY A 26 -2.48 0.97 -3.19
N ASP A 27 -3.56 0.24 -3.47
CA ASP A 27 -3.61 -1.22 -3.44
C ASP A 27 -2.63 -1.84 -4.44
N ALA A 28 -2.58 -1.34 -5.69
CA ALA A 28 -1.63 -1.85 -6.68
C ALA A 28 -0.17 -1.63 -6.27
N LYS A 29 0.14 -0.46 -5.71
CA LYS A 29 1.49 -0.12 -5.22
C LYS A 29 1.84 -0.92 -3.96
N LEU A 30 0.94 -0.96 -2.97
CA LEU A 30 1.10 -1.73 -1.73
C LEU A 30 1.19 -3.23 -1.97
N GLN A 31 0.45 -3.77 -2.95
CA GLN A 31 0.55 -5.18 -3.32
C GLN A 31 1.90 -5.48 -3.99
N SER A 32 2.42 -4.55 -4.79
CA SER A 32 3.74 -4.70 -5.42
C SER A 32 4.87 -4.58 -4.40
N GLU A 33 4.81 -3.57 -3.53
CA GLU A 33 5.74 -3.39 -2.40
C GLU A 33 5.67 -4.59 -1.46
N GLY A 34 4.48 -5.02 -1.05
CA GLY A 34 4.29 -6.18 -0.17
C GLY A 34 4.79 -7.49 -0.79
N LYS A 35 4.70 -7.69 -2.11
CA LYS A 35 5.28 -8.85 -2.79
C LYS A 35 6.81 -8.79 -2.80
N ALA A 36 7.39 -7.60 -3.02
CA ALA A 36 8.84 -7.39 -2.95
C ALA A 36 9.35 -7.61 -1.52
N ASP A 37 8.72 -6.99 -0.52
CA ASP A 37 8.99 -7.19 0.91
C ASP A 37 8.86 -8.66 1.33
N GLN A 38 7.85 -9.38 0.84
CA GLN A 38 7.73 -10.82 1.10
C GLN A 38 8.86 -11.64 0.48
N ALA A 39 9.31 -11.28 -0.72
CA ALA A 39 10.43 -11.94 -1.37
C ALA A 39 11.74 -11.65 -0.62
N GLU A 40 11.98 -10.38 -0.28
CA GLU A 40 13.14 -9.96 0.52
C GLU A 40 13.11 -10.60 1.90
N GLY A 41 11.97 -10.60 2.58
CA GLY A 41 11.79 -11.24 3.89
C GLY A 41 12.04 -12.74 3.85
N LYS A 42 11.60 -13.45 2.79
CA LYS A 42 11.91 -14.87 2.60
C LYS A 42 13.41 -15.10 2.38
N VAL A 43 14.05 -14.27 1.57
CA VAL A 43 15.49 -14.36 1.31
C VAL A 43 16.29 -14.05 2.58
N GLN A 44 15.93 -12.99 3.30
CA GLN A 44 16.56 -12.63 4.58
C GLN A 44 16.32 -13.69 5.65
N ASN A 45 15.14 -14.30 5.71
CA ASN A 45 14.85 -15.37 6.67
C ASN A 45 15.63 -16.65 6.31
N ALA A 46 15.75 -17.00 5.03
CA ALA A 46 16.57 -18.13 4.60
C ALA A 46 18.06 -17.89 4.91
N ILE A 47 18.59 -16.72 4.57
CA ILE A 47 19.98 -16.35 4.87
C ILE A 47 20.19 -16.25 6.39
N GLY A 48 19.22 -15.71 7.12
CA GLY A 48 19.20 -15.59 8.56
C GLY A 48 19.22 -16.96 9.24
N GLY A 49 18.33 -17.87 8.84
CA GLY A 49 18.26 -19.24 9.34
C GLY A 49 19.50 -20.06 8.99
N VAL A 50 20.08 -19.88 7.80
CA VAL A 50 21.36 -20.50 7.44
C VAL A 50 22.51 -19.91 8.28
N LYS A 51 22.57 -18.58 8.44
CA LYS A 51 23.55 -17.93 9.31
C LYS A 51 23.37 -18.32 10.77
N ASP A 52 22.16 -18.51 11.26
CA ASP A 52 21.85 -18.91 12.64
C ASP A 52 22.22 -20.37 12.87
N ALA A 53 21.89 -21.26 11.92
CA ALA A 53 22.32 -22.66 11.94
C ALA A 53 23.84 -22.83 11.85
N LEU A 54 24.53 -21.97 11.09
CA LEU A 54 26.00 -21.98 10.97
C LEU A 54 26.71 -21.24 12.10
N LYS A 55 26.14 -20.16 12.60
CA LYS A 55 26.64 -19.44 13.77
C LYS A 55 26.45 -20.29 15.03
N GLY A 56 25.46 -21.19 15.01
CA GLY A 56 25.14 -22.05 16.12
C GLY A 56 24.94 -21.22 17.39
N LYS A 57 24.93 -21.91 18.51
CA LYS A 57 25.46 -21.32 19.71
C LYS A 57 26.98 -21.36 19.65
#